data_AF-D7VS06-F1
#
_entry.id   AF-D7VS06-F1
#
_cell.length_a   1.000
_cell.length_b   1.000
_cell.length_c   1.000
_cell.angle_alpha   90.00
_cell.angle_beta   90.00
_cell.angle_gamma   90.00
#
_symmetry.space_group_name_H-M   'P 1'
#
loop_
_entity.id
_entity.type
_entity.pdbx_description
1 polymer ?
#
loop_
_entity_poly.entity_id
_entity_poly.type
_entity_poly.pdbx_seq_one_letter_code
_entity_poly.pdbx_strand_id
1 'polypeptide(L)'
;MKYIYILLLLCISGCLSDHSTKKARVIYRIGFDYIELSFDESGYAQAKTGRGNSIDEDSFFAESTTDSVKFYIKNSSIFFKKLEELKEKKIERAKSYTRTQIYLNDSLYFDTEMYSSDFWDIYSNISNEIPDAFNPFKTDRFD
;
A
#
# COMPACT_ATOMS: atom_id res chain seq x y z
N MET A 1 -49.80 -15.78 30.44
CA MET A 1 -48.53 -15.01 30.41
C MET A 1 -47.44 -15.84 29.73
N LYS A 2 -47.49 -16.01 28.41
CA LYS A 2 -46.59 -16.94 27.67
C LYS A 2 -45.89 -16.34 26.44
N TYR A 3 -45.96 -15.02 26.25
CA TYR A 3 -45.46 -14.39 25.01
C TYR A 3 -44.39 -13.31 25.22
N ILE A 4 -43.88 -13.11 26.44
CA ILE A 4 -42.93 -12.02 26.72
C ILE A 4 -41.47 -12.44 26.46
N TYR A 5 -41.17 -13.74 26.35
CA TYR A 5 -39.78 -14.22 26.19
C TYR A 5 -39.30 -14.36 24.74
N ILE A 6 -40.14 -14.11 23.73
CA ILE A 6 -39.77 -14.30 22.32
C ILE A 6 -39.18 -13.03 21.69
N LEU A 7 -39.41 -11.84 22.26
CA LEU A 7 -38.92 -10.58 21.68
C LEU A 7 -37.47 -10.21 22.06
N LEU A 8 -36.82 -10.96 22.96
CA LEU A 8 -35.46 -10.63 23.43
C LEU A 8 -34.33 -11.34 22.66
N LEU A 9 -34.66 -12.15 21.63
CA LEU A 9 -33.66 -12.94 20.89
C LEU A 9 -33.25 -12.34 19.52
N LEU A 10 -33.84 -11.21 19.12
CA LEU A 10 -33.65 -10.63 17.78
C LEU A 10 -32.61 -9.50 17.69
N CYS A 11 -31.95 -9.13 18.80
CA CYS A 11 -30.95 -8.05 18.81
C CYS A 11 -29.49 -8.51 18.74
N ILE A 12 -29.22 -9.80 18.49
CA ILE A 12 -27.84 -10.33 18.41
C ILE A 12 -27.40 -10.61 16.96
N SER A 13 -28.25 -10.32 15.99
CA SER A 13 -27.98 -10.60 14.58
C SER A 13 -27.34 -9.40 13.90
N GLY A 14 -26.01 -9.39 13.85
CA GLY A 14 -25.28 -8.77 12.76
C GLY A 14 -24.77 -7.36 13.02
N CYS A 15 -23.80 -7.23 13.93
CA CYS A 15 -22.64 -6.43 13.54
C CYS A 15 -21.94 -7.26 12.47
N LEU A 16 -22.36 -7.08 11.21
CA LEU A 16 -21.57 -7.54 10.07
C LEU A 16 -20.19 -6.94 10.34
N SER A 17 -19.19 -7.77 10.62
CA SER A 17 -17.81 -7.33 10.54
C SER A 17 -17.69 -6.78 9.14
N ASP A 18 -17.65 -5.46 9.01
CA ASP A 18 -17.25 -4.82 7.78
C ASP A 18 -15.87 -5.43 7.51
N HIS A 19 -15.81 -6.37 6.57
CA HIS A 19 -14.55 -6.98 6.17
C HIS A 19 -13.84 -5.83 5.46
N SER A 20 -13.19 -4.96 6.25
CA SER A 20 -12.56 -3.74 5.77
C SER A 20 -11.59 -4.20 4.70
N THR A 21 -11.93 -3.94 3.44
CA THR A 21 -11.16 -4.41 2.31
C THR A 21 -9.73 -3.95 2.51
N LYS A 22 -8.77 -4.89 2.52
CA LYS A 22 -7.38 -4.52 2.80
C LYS A 22 -6.91 -3.55 1.73
N LYS A 23 -6.28 -2.46 2.16
CA LYS A 23 -5.69 -1.44 1.30
C LYS A 23 -4.19 -1.40 1.51
N ALA A 24 -3.47 -1.57 0.42
CA ALA A 24 -2.04 -1.36 0.35
C ALA A 24 -1.78 0.06 -0.15
N ARG A 25 -0.79 0.72 0.46
CA ARG A 25 -0.21 1.95 -0.05
C ARG A 25 1.31 1.81 -0.10
N VAL A 26 1.87 1.81 -1.31
CA VAL A 26 3.30 1.74 -1.57
C VAL A 26 3.78 3.14 -1.93
N ILE A 27 4.77 3.64 -1.22
CA ILE A 27 5.36 4.96 -1.46
C ILE A 27 6.83 4.75 -1.76
N TYR A 28 7.23 5.08 -2.98
CA TYR A 28 8.62 5.13 -3.40
C TYR A 28 9.06 6.60 -3.46
N ARG A 29 10.20 6.92 -2.86
CA ARG A 29 10.79 8.26 -2.83
C ARG A 29 12.22 8.23 -3.32
N ILE A 30 12.61 9.29 -4.02
CA ILE A 30 14.00 9.64 -4.30
C ILE A 30 14.17 11.15 -4.13
N GLY A 31 15.01 11.58 -3.18
CA GLY A 31 15.10 12.98 -2.79
C GLY A 31 13.73 13.53 -2.34
N PHE A 32 13.23 14.56 -3.04
CA PHE A 32 11.92 15.16 -2.79
C PHE A 32 10.81 14.64 -3.70
N ASP A 33 11.12 13.81 -4.69
CA ASP A 33 10.13 13.31 -5.64
C ASP A 33 9.57 11.95 -5.16
N TYR A 34 8.29 11.70 -5.43
CA TYR A 34 7.62 10.48 -5.01
C TYR A 34 6.74 9.86 -6.10
N ILE A 35 6.57 8.55 -5.96
CA ILE A 35 5.49 7.76 -6.56
C ILE A 35 4.71 7.09 -5.43
N GLU A 36 3.41 7.34 -5.37
CA GLU A 36 2.48 6.66 -4.46
C GLU A 36 1.59 5.75 -5.28
N LEU A 37 1.51 4.49 -4.89
CA LEU A 37 0.58 3.50 -5.42
C LEU A 37 -0.37 3.08 -4.31
N SER A 38 -1.67 3.13 -4.55
CA SER A 38 -2.72 2.70 -3.62
C SER A 38 -3.67 1.73 -4.31
N PHE A 39 -3.98 0.60 -3.68
CA PHE A 39 -4.89 -0.40 -4.23
C PHE A 39 -5.44 -1.31 -3.13
N ASP A 40 -6.49 -2.05 -3.45
CA ASP A 40 -7.12 -3.01 -2.55
C ASP A 40 -7.11 -4.44 -3.13
N GLU A 41 -7.60 -5.41 -2.34
CA GLU A 41 -7.68 -6.82 -2.75
C GLU A 41 -8.53 -7.05 -4.00
N SER A 42 -9.42 -6.12 -4.37
CA SER A 42 -10.20 -6.24 -5.61
C SER A 42 -9.39 -5.89 -6.87
N GLY A 43 -8.26 -5.21 -6.71
CA GLY A 43 -7.34 -4.84 -7.78
C GLY A 43 -7.53 -3.42 -8.32
N TYR A 44 -8.54 -2.67 -7.88
CA TYR A 44 -8.66 -1.26 -8.26
C TYR A 44 -7.51 -0.45 -7.66
N ALA A 45 -6.75 0.21 -8.52
CA ALA A 45 -5.53 0.92 -8.17
C ALA A 45 -5.57 2.39 -8.59
N GLN A 46 -4.89 3.23 -7.81
CA GLN A 46 -4.55 4.60 -8.16
C GLN A 46 -3.05 4.82 -7.91
N ALA A 47 -2.36 5.38 -8.89
CA ALA A 47 -1.02 5.90 -8.72
C ALA A 47 -1.00 7.43 -8.79
N LYS A 48 -0.07 8.05 -8.07
CA LYS A 48 0.18 9.49 -8.03
C LYS A 48 1.67 9.75 -8.06
N THR A 49 2.09 10.85 -8.68
CA THR A 49 3.46 11.36 -8.57
C THR A 49 3.46 12.79 -8.09
N GLY A 50 4.59 13.25 -7.55
CA GLY A 50 4.75 14.66 -7.23
C GLY A 50 5.92 14.89 -6.30
N ARG A 51 5.81 15.96 -5.50
CA ARG A 51 6.83 16.32 -4.51
C ARG A 51 6.34 16.09 -3.09
N GLY A 52 7.22 15.60 -2.25
CA GLY A 52 6.96 15.37 -0.83
C GLY A 52 8.11 15.85 0.03
N ASN A 53 7.79 16.17 1.29
CA ASN A 53 8.78 16.43 2.31
C ASN A 53 9.03 15.13 3.05
N SER A 54 10.20 14.51 2.90
CA SER A 54 10.63 13.39 3.76
C SER A 54 11.97 12.78 3.33
N ILE A 55 13.04 13.58 3.31
CA ILE A 55 14.38 13.00 3.18
C ILE A 55 14.73 12.18 4.45
N ASP A 56 14.28 12.62 5.64
CA ASP A 56 14.62 11.98 6.92
C ASP A 56 13.42 11.72 7.86
N GLU A 57 12.18 12.08 7.46
CA GLU A 57 11.00 11.92 8.33
C GLU A 57 10.36 10.53 8.19
N ASP A 58 9.94 9.94 9.31
CA ASP A 58 9.23 8.65 9.33
C ASP A 58 7.81 8.72 8.75
N SER A 59 7.21 9.92 8.75
CA SER A 59 5.93 10.20 8.11
C SER A 59 6.12 10.77 6.71
N PHE A 60 5.47 10.15 5.72
CA PHE A 60 5.36 10.71 4.39
C PHE A 60 4.29 11.81 4.31
N PHE A 61 4.66 12.96 3.74
CA PHE A 61 3.74 14.03 3.39
C PHE A 61 3.93 14.46 1.93
N ALA A 62 2.87 14.37 1.12
CA ALA A 62 2.86 14.90 -0.24
C ALA A 62 2.61 16.42 -0.20
N GLU A 63 3.62 17.20 -0.61
CA GLU A 63 3.51 18.65 -0.74
C GLU A 63 2.70 19.04 -1.99
N SER A 64 2.88 18.30 -3.08
CA SER A 64 2.15 18.51 -4.33
C SER A 64 1.98 17.20 -5.09
N THR A 65 0.88 17.09 -5.85
CA THR A 65 0.66 16.00 -6.81
C THR A 65 0.67 16.58 -8.22
N THR A 66 1.56 16.06 -9.06
CA THR A 66 1.73 16.50 -10.46
C THR A 66 0.91 15.67 -11.43
N ASP A 67 0.73 14.40 -11.16
CA ASP A 67 0.05 13.47 -12.05
C ASP A 67 -0.66 12.36 -11.26
N SER A 68 -1.70 11.78 -11.83
CA SER A 68 -2.40 10.63 -11.26
C SER A 68 -3.09 9.78 -12.31
N VAL A 69 -3.12 8.47 -12.10
CA VAL A 69 -3.80 7.53 -12.98
C VAL A 69 -4.53 6.47 -12.17
N LYS A 70 -5.67 6.01 -12.70
CA LYS A 70 -6.40 4.84 -12.18
C LYS A 70 -6.26 3.68 -13.15
N PHE A 71 -6.07 2.49 -12.62
CA PHE A 71 -5.88 1.27 -13.41
C PHE A 71 -6.26 0.04 -12.57
N TYR A 72 -6.03 -1.15 -13.11
CA TYR A 72 -6.37 -2.41 -12.48
C TYR A 72 -5.14 -3.30 -12.35
N ILE A 73 -4.93 -3.85 -11.15
CA ILE A 73 -3.87 -4.82 -10.83
C ILE A 73 -4.53 -6.19 -10.60
N LYS A 74 -4.41 -7.07 -11.58
CA LYS A 74 -4.95 -8.44 -11.57
C LYS A 74 -4.30 -9.29 -10.47
N ASN A 75 -3.00 -9.09 -10.22
CA ASN A 75 -2.27 -9.83 -9.21
C ASN A 75 -2.28 -9.16 -7.82
N SER A 76 -3.26 -8.30 -7.52
CA SER A 76 -3.37 -7.62 -6.22
C SER A 76 -3.42 -8.63 -5.08
N SER A 77 -4.24 -9.68 -5.19
CA SER A 77 -4.37 -10.74 -4.18
C SER A 77 -3.04 -11.46 -3.89
N ILE A 78 -2.20 -11.65 -4.91
CA ILE A 78 -0.87 -12.25 -4.74
C ILE A 78 0.04 -11.29 -3.96
N PHE A 79 0.00 -9.99 -4.26
CA PHE A 79 0.73 -8.99 -3.49
C PHE A 79 0.36 -9.01 -2.00
N PHE A 80 -0.94 -9.01 -1.68
CA PHE A 80 -1.39 -9.05 -0.28
C PHE A 80 -0.95 -10.34 0.42
N LYS A 81 -1.09 -11.49 -0.25
CA LYS A 81 -0.64 -12.78 0.27
C LYS A 81 0.87 -12.77 0.58
N LYS A 82 1.69 -12.28 -0.36
CA LYS A 82 3.15 -12.16 -0.20
C LYS A 82 3.53 -11.20 0.93
N LEU A 83 2.78 -10.10 1.09
CA LEU A 83 3.00 -9.17 2.18
C LEU A 83 2.71 -9.82 3.55
N GLU A 84 1.63 -10.60 3.66
CA GLU A 84 1.26 -11.33 4.88
C GLU A 84 2.24 -12.46 5.23
N GLU A 85 2.89 -13.07 4.24
CA GLU A 85 3.91 -14.10 4.42
C GLU A 85 5.15 -13.59 5.17
N LEU A 86 5.40 -12.27 5.22
CA LEU A 86 6.48 -11.67 6.00
C LEU A 86 6.31 -11.89 7.52
N LYS A 87 5.08 -12.14 8.00
CA LYS A 87 4.65 -12.33 9.41
C LYS A 87 4.91 -11.16 10.36
N GLU A 88 5.95 -10.37 10.13
CA GLU A 88 6.37 -9.25 10.95
C GLU A 88 6.72 -8.03 10.10
N LYS A 89 6.63 -6.85 10.71
CA LYS A 89 7.05 -5.59 10.09
C LYS A 89 8.55 -5.66 9.76
N LYS A 90 8.91 -5.33 8.52
CA LYS A 90 10.31 -5.29 8.08
C LYS A 90 10.82 -3.86 7.94
N ILE A 91 11.95 -3.55 8.57
CA ILE A 91 12.62 -2.25 8.49
C ILE A 91 14.09 -2.45 8.14
N GLU A 92 14.54 -1.83 7.06
CA GLU A 92 15.89 -1.96 6.52
C GLU A 92 16.48 -0.56 6.29
N ARG A 93 17.39 -0.13 7.18
CA ARG A 93 17.94 1.23 7.18
C ARG A 93 19.27 1.30 6.43
N ALA A 94 19.49 2.39 5.71
CA ALA A 94 20.70 2.66 4.97
C ALA A 94 20.86 4.17 4.76
N LYS A 95 22.09 4.65 4.59
CA LYS A 95 22.29 6.02 4.11
C LYS A 95 22.01 6.06 2.60
N SER A 96 20.78 6.36 2.22
CA SER A 96 20.35 6.41 0.82
C SER A 96 19.44 7.60 0.56
N TYR A 97 19.42 8.05 -0.70
CA TYR A 97 18.46 9.04 -1.18
C TYR A 97 17.13 8.41 -1.59
N THR A 98 17.04 7.08 -1.63
CA THR A 98 15.83 6.34 -1.97
C THR A 98 15.22 5.70 -0.74
N ARG A 99 13.89 5.74 -0.60
CA ARG A 99 13.17 5.03 0.45
C ARG A 99 11.84 4.52 -0.06
N THR A 100 11.55 3.25 0.23
CA THR A 100 10.29 2.61 -0.13
C THR A 100 9.55 2.16 1.12
N GLN A 101 8.28 2.54 1.23
CA GLN A 101 7.40 2.17 2.33
C GLN A 101 6.16 1.45 1.82
N ILE A 102 5.72 0.42 2.52
CA ILE A 102 4.44 -0.26 2.28
C ILE A 102 3.61 -0.13 3.56
N TYR A 103 2.42 0.44 3.41
CA TYR A 103 1.41 0.52 4.46
C TYR A 103 0.27 -0.44 4.13
N LEU A 104 -0.21 -1.16 5.15
CA LEU A 104 -1.41 -1.98 5.09
C LEU A 104 -2.45 -1.40 6.05
N ASN A 105 -3.59 -0.93 5.53
CA ASN A 105 -4.64 -0.26 6.33
C ASN A 105 -4.06 0.80 7.28
N ASP A 106 -3.20 1.67 6.76
CA ASP A 106 -2.47 2.74 7.47
C ASP A 106 -1.36 2.30 8.44
N SER A 107 -1.16 1.01 8.66
CA SER A 107 -0.02 0.50 9.44
C SER A 107 1.20 0.27 8.56
N LEU A 108 2.34 0.88 8.92
CA LEU A 108 3.61 0.66 8.22
C LEU A 108 4.05 -0.81 8.38
N TYR A 109 4.13 -1.51 7.25
CA TYR A 109 4.41 -2.95 7.18
C TYR A 109 5.81 -3.25 6.65
N PHE A 110 6.30 -2.42 5.72
CA PHE A 110 7.63 -2.53 5.14
C PHE A 110 8.25 -1.15 5.00
N ASP A 111 9.52 -0.99 5.34
CA ASP A 111 10.28 0.24 5.16
C ASP A 111 11.72 -0.11 4.80
N THR A 112 12.18 0.31 3.62
CA THR A 112 13.55 0.05 3.18
C THR A 112 14.18 1.25 2.51
N GLU A 113 15.42 1.53 2.88
CA GLU A 113 16.28 2.58 2.31
C GLU A 113 17.34 1.98 1.37
N MET A 114 17.26 0.69 1.08
CA MET A 114 18.21 -0.01 0.21
C MET A 114 17.50 -0.97 -0.75
N TYR A 115 18.26 -1.58 -1.65
CA TYR A 115 17.75 -2.72 -2.40
C TYR A 115 17.37 -3.84 -1.42
N SER A 116 16.17 -4.39 -1.60
CA SER A 116 15.62 -5.45 -0.76
C SER A 116 15.05 -6.56 -1.63
N SER A 117 15.60 -7.77 -1.48
CA SER A 117 15.08 -8.96 -2.17
C SER A 117 13.63 -9.22 -1.83
N ASP A 118 13.24 -8.97 -0.57
CA ASP A 118 11.90 -9.26 -0.08
C ASP A 118 10.90 -8.23 -0.61
N PHE A 119 11.30 -6.96 -0.67
CA PHE A 119 10.50 -5.96 -1.36
C PHE A 119 10.28 -6.35 -2.82
N TRP A 120 11.35 -6.76 -3.53
CA TRP A 120 11.23 -7.16 -4.93
C TRP A 120 10.38 -8.42 -5.13
N ASP A 121 10.50 -9.42 -4.26
CA ASP A 121 9.66 -10.63 -4.30
C ASP A 121 8.16 -10.29 -4.17
N ILE A 122 7.81 -9.26 -3.39
CA ILE A 122 6.43 -8.78 -3.26
C ILE A 122 6.03 -7.92 -4.47
N TYR A 123 6.82 -6.89 -4.79
CA TYR A 123 6.48 -5.85 -5.77
C TYR A 123 6.50 -6.38 -7.22
N SER A 124 7.39 -7.31 -7.54
CA SER A 124 7.54 -7.86 -8.90
C SER A 124 6.25 -8.52 -9.42
N ASN A 125 5.37 -9.02 -8.53
CA ASN A 125 4.08 -9.60 -8.90
C ASN A 125 3.13 -8.60 -9.57
N ILE A 126 3.28 -7.30 -9.27
CA ILE A 126 2.39 -6.23 -9.77
C ILE A 126 3.12 -5.24 -10.69
N SER A 127 4.45 -5.27 -10.74
CA SER A 127 5.29 -4.30 -11.47
C SER A 127 4.90 -4.16 -12.96
N ASN A 128 4.55 -5.25 -13.63
CA ASN A 128 4.16 -5.22 -15.05
C ASN A 128 2.74 -4.70 -15.30
N GLU A 129 1.93 -4.53 -14.26
CA GLU A 129 0.56 -4.03 -14.37
C GLU A 129 0.45 -2.53 -14.06
N ILE A 130 1.54 -1.95 -13.53
CA ILE A 130 1.64 -0.52 -13.23
C ILE A 130 2.09 0.21 -14.51
N PRO A 131 1.40 1.28 -14.93
CA PRO A 131 1.85 2.10 -16.05
C PRO A 131 3.29 2.59 -15.83
N ASP A 132 4.12 2.50 -16.86
CA ASP A 132 5.58 2.72 -16.74
C ASP A 132 5.93 4.09 -16.12
N ALA A 133 5.19 5.14 -16.45
CA ALA A 133 5.37 6.48 -15.88
C ALA A 133 5.19 6.54 -14.35
N PHE A 134 4.55 5.54 -13.74
CA PHE A 134 4.27 5.41 -12.30
C PHE A 134 4.95 4.17 -11.69
N ASN A 135 5.86 3.52 -12.40
CA ASN A 135 6.63 2.39 -11.89
C ASN A 135 8.07 2.85 -11.60
N PRO A 136 8.54 2.83 -10.35
CA PRO A 136 9.87 3.33 -9.97
C PRO A 136 11.02 2.55 -10.61
N PHE A 137 10.77 1.38 -11.20
CA PHE A 137 11.78 0.56 -11.89
C PHE A 137 11.72 0.66 -13.42
N LYS A 138 10.81 1.47 -13.97
CA LYS A 138 10.62 1.65 -15.42
C LYS A 138 10.44 3.10 -15.85
N THR A 139 10.27 4.00 -14.90
CA THR A 139 10.01 5.41 -15.15
C THR A 139 11.31 6.16 -15.37
N ASP A 140 11.32 7.07 -16.34
CA ASP A 140 12.44 7.99 -16.58
C ASP A 140 12.31 9.25 -15.69
N ARG A 141 11.31 9.32 -14.80
CA ARG A 141 11.02 10.50 -13.96
C ARG A 141 12.11 10.83 -12.94
N PHE A 142 13.00 9.88 -12.66
CA PHE A 142 14.02 10.00 -11.63
C PHE A 142 15.46 10.07 -12.19
N ASP A 143 15.59 10.09 -13.52
CA ASP A 143 16.86 10.30 -14.22
C ASP A 143 17.23 11.79 -14.29
#